data_AF-A0A974Y5H1-F1
#
_entry.id   AF-A0A974Y5H1-F1
#
_cell.length_a   1.000
_cell.length_b   1.000
_cell.length_c   1.000
_cell.angle_alpha   90.00
_cell.angle_beta   90.00
_cell.angle_gamma   90.00
#
_symmetry.space_group_name_H-M   'P 1'
#
loop_
_entity.id
_entity.type
_entity.pdbx_description
1 polymer ?
#
loop_
_entity_poly.entity_id
_entity_poly.type
_entity_poly.pdbx_seq_one_letter_code
_entity_poly.pdbx_strand_id
1 'polypeptide(L)'
;MSLETELKRLSALLTPPTGYTNDTKVFAPEPGDPHADLKTELLESASRMRGLGEAAVGGASMKVPFLENSTYQRLEALPSGGREDFFELANAIQAVATEINRRRN
;
A
#
# COMPACT_ATOMS: atom_id res chain seq x y z
N MET A 1 10.38 4.16 -12.50
CA MET A 1 9.05 4.81 -12.46
C MET A 1 9.16 6.12 -11.70
N SER A 2 8.21 7.05 -11.87
CA SER A 2 8.14 8.29 -11.09
C SER A 2 7.23 8.12 -9.87
N LEU A 3 7.42 8.98 -8.86
CA LEU A 3 6.57 9.01 -7.65
C LEU A 3 5.08 9.14 -7.98
N GLU A 4 4.77 9.97 -8.97
CA GLU A 4 3.38 10.19 -9.39
C GLU A 4 2.75 8.93 -9.97
N THR A 5 3.53 8.10 -10.68
CA THR A 5 3.05 6.81 -11.18
C THR A 5 2.75 5.86 -10.02
N GLU A 6 3.65 5.75 -9.04
CA GLU A 6 3.45 4.89 -7.87
C GLU A 6 2.28 5.35 -7.01
N LEU A 7 2.10 6.66 -6.85
CA LEU A 7 0.95 7.24 -6.14
C LEU A 7 -0.37 6.97 -6.84
N LYS A 8 -0.40 7.06 -8.18
CA LYS A 8 -1.59 6.69 -8.96
C LYS A 8 -1.92 5.22 -8.79
N ARG A 9 -0.91 4.34 -8.83
CA ARG A 9 -1.08 2.90 -8.60
C ARG A 9 -1.62 2.63 -7.20
N LEU A 10 -1.01 3.20 -6.15
CA LEU A 10 -1.47 3.05 -4.77
C LEU A 10 -2.92 3.58 -4.61
N SER A 11 -3.24 4.70 -5.22
CA SER A 11 -4.59 5.29 -5.16
C SER A 11 -5.64 4.42 -5.87
N ALA A 12 -5.28 3.80 -6.99
CA ALA A 12 -6.18 2.89 -7.72
C ALA A 12 -6.47 1.62 -6.92
N LEU A 13 -5.50 1.12 -6.13
CA LEU A 13 -5.70 -0.03 -5.24
C LEU A 13 -6.60 0.31 -4.04
N LEU A 14 -6.53 1.54 -3.53
CA LEU A 14 -7.38 1.99 -2.41
C LEU A 14 -8.79 2.43 -2.84
N THR A 15 -8.94 2.82 -4.11
CA THR A 15 -10.18 3.41 -4.64
C THR A 15 -10.33 2.95 -6.09
N PRO A 16 -10.80 1.71 -6.31
CA PRO A 16 -11.00 1.22 -7.66
C PRO A 16 -12.03 2.09 -8.40
N PRO A 17 -11.88 2.31 -9.72
CA PRO A 17 -12.85 3.09 -10.49
C PRO A 17 -14.25 2.46 -10.42
N THR A 18 -15.28 3.30 -10.35
CA THR A 18 -16.67 2.86 -10.36
C THR A 18 -16.94 1.94 -11.56
N GLY A 19 -17.48 0.74 -11.31
CA GLY A 19 -17.80 -0.25 -12.35
C GLY A 19 -16.71 -1.28 -12.63
N TYR A 20 -15.51 -1.14 -12.05
CA TYR A 20 -14.51 -2.20 -12.00
C TYR A 20 -14.75 -3.02 -10.72
N THR A 21 -15.18 -4.26 -10.87
CA THR A 21 -15.38 -5.20 -9.75
C THR A 21 -14.07 -5.78 -9.24
N ASN A 22 -12.90 -5.22 -9.62
CA ASN A 22 -11.59 -5.82 -9.41
C ASN A 22 -11.59 -6.60 -8.11
N ASP A 23 -11.56 -7.91 -8.25
CA ASP A 23 -11.62 -8.86 -7.15
C ASP A 23 -10.39 -8.76 -6.24
N THR A 24 -9.57 -7.70 -6.38
CA THR A 24 -8.66 -7.15 -5.38
C THR A 24 -9.47 -6.53 -4.23
N LYS A 25 -10.32 -7.34 -3.57
CA LYS A 25 -11.08 -6.99 -2.36
C LYS A 25 -10.19 -7.03 -1.13
N VAL A 26 -9.16 -6.23 -1.17
CA VAL A 26 -8.58 -5.64 0.03
C VAL A 26 -9.14 -4.21 -0.06
N PHE A 27 -10.35 -3.89 0.40
CA PHE A 27 -10.55 -3.58 1.81
C PHE A 27 -11.86 -2.83 2.08
N ALA A 28 -12.80 -3.51 2.74
CA ALA A 28 -13.31 -3.01 4.03
C ALA A 28 -13.14 -4.21 4.98
N PRO A 29 -12.54 -4.06 6.17
CA PRO A 29 -12.51 -5.17 7.12
C PRO A 29 -13.97 -5.57 7.41
N GLU A 30 -14.35 -6.76 6.95
CA GLU A 30 -15.69 -7.29 7.19
C GLU A 30 -15.73 -7.91 8.59
N PRO A 31 -16.90 -7.87 9.28
CA PRO A 31 -17.06 -8.60 10.53
C PRO A 31 -16.73 -10.09 10.35
N GLY A 32 -15.75 -10.60 11.11
CA GLY A 32 -15.31 -11.99 11.03
C GLY A 32 -14.13 -12.25 10.08
N ASP A 33 -13.53 -11.21 9.50
CA ASP A 33 -12.32 -11.35 8.69
C ASP A 33 -11.13 -11.84 9.54
N PRO A 34 -10.58 -13.04 9.27
CA PRO A 34 -9.47 -13.60 10.05
C PRO A 34 -8.16 -12.82 9.90
N HIS A 35 -8.11 -11.87 8.96
CA HIS A 35 -6.93 -11.05 8.67
C HIS A 35 -7.16 -9.57 8.95
N ALA A 36 -8.26 -9.20 9.63
CA ALA A 36 -8.66 -7.82 9.92
C ALA A 36 -7.52 -6.92 10.44
N ASP A 37 -6.63 -7.45 11.29
CA ASP A 37 -5.50 -6.68 11.85
C ASP A 37 -4.43 -6.36 10.80
N LEU A 38 -3.95 -7.38 10.08
CA LEU A 38 -2.99 -7.19 8.97
C LEU A 38 -3.57 -6.29 7.90
N LYS A 39 -4.87 -6.46 7.69
CA LYS A 39 -5.66 -5.64 6.84
C LYS A 39 -5.56 -4.16 7.27
N THR A 40 -5.99 -3.84 8.48
CA THR A 40 -6.01 -2.47 9.01
C THR A 40 -4.62 -1.83 8.95
N GLU A 41 -3.57 -2.57 9.31
CA GLU A 41 -2.17 -2.11 9.23
C GLU A 41 -1.76 -1.67 7.82
N LEU A 42 -2.08 -2.46 6.79
CA LEU A 42 -1.74 -2.12 5.40
C LEU A 42 -2.51 -0.92 4.89
N LEU A 43 -3.80 -0.78 5.25
CA LEU A 43 -4.59 0.40 4.89
C LEU A 43 -4.07 1.68 5.52
N GLU A 44 -3.72 1.63 6.81
CA GLU A 44 -3.14 2.77 7.51
C GLU A 44 -1.79 3.15 6.90
N SER A 45 -0.96 2.15 6.59
CA SER A 45 0.34 2.34 5.94
C SER A 45 0.20 2.93 4.54
N ALA A 46 -0.76 2.45 3.75
CA ALA A 46 -1.08 2.97 2.42
C ALA A 46 -1.57 4.42 2.48
N SER A 47 -2.49 4.72 3.38
CA SER A 47 -3.01 6.08 3.58
C SER A 47 -1.90 7.05 3.98
N ARG A 48 -1.02 6.62 4.89
CA ARG A 48 0.15 7.39 5.31
C ARG A 48 1.13 7.62 4.15
N MET A 49 1.49 6.57 3.39
CA MET A 49 2.40 6.72 2.26
C MET A 49 1.84 7.59 1.16
N ARG A 50 0.53 7.53 0.89
CA ARG A 50 -0.11 8.42 -0.07
C ARG A 50 0.08 9.89 0.34
N GLY A 51 -0.24 10.24 1.58
CA GLY A 51 -0.06 11.61 2.08
C GLY A 51 1.39 12.09 2.05
N LEU A 52 2.34 11.23 2.42
CA LEU A 52 3.77 11.57 2.38
C LEU A 52 4.28 11.73 0.94
N GLY A 53 3.80 10.89 0.02
CA GLY A 53 4.16 11.01 -1.39
C GLY A 53 3.56 12.25 -2.05
N GLU A 54 2.31 12.60 -1.76
CA GLU A 54 1.70 13.85 -2.22
C GLU A 54 2.49 15.08 -1.72
N ALA A 55 2.89 15.09 -0.45
CA ALA A 55 3.74 16.13 0.11
C ALA A 55 5.11 16.20 -0.62
N ALA A 56 5.71 15.04 -0.92
CA ALA A 56 6.98 14.96 -1.63
C ALA A 56 6.88 15.38 -3.11
N VAL A 57 5.75 15.15 -3.78
CA VAL A 57 5.45 15.74 -5.10
C VAL A 57 5.36 17.26 -4.99
N GLY A 58 4.78 17.78 -3.91
CA GLY A 58 4.74 19.21 -3.58
C GLY A 58 6.08 19.83 -3.16
N GLY A 59 7.18 19.07 -3.20
CA GLY A 59 8.54 19.56 -2.90
C GLY A 59 8.99 19.33 -1.44
N ALA A 60 8.20 18.67 -0.60
CA ALA A 60 8.65 18.33 0.75
C ALA A 60 9.77 17.27 0.70
N SER A 61 10.83 17.48 1.49
CA SER A 61 11.92 16.52 1.65
C SER A 61 11.80 15.82 3.00
N MET A 62 11.63 14.50 2.99
CA MET A 62 11.46 13.70 4.20
C MET A 62 12.04 12.30 4.01
N LYS A 63 12.41 11.67 5.13
CA LYS A 63 12.68 10.22 5.17
C LYS A 63 11.40 9.53 5.57
N VAL A 64 11.04 8.49 4.82
CA VAL A 64 9.85 7.70 5.09
C VAL A 64 10.24 6.28 5.46
N PRO A 65 9.60 5.67 6.47
CA PRO A 65 9.87 4.29 6.85
C PRO A 65 9.37 3.34 5.77
N PHE A 66 10.09 2.24 5.61
CA PHE A 66 9.66 1.08 4.83
C PHE A 66 8.74 0.20 5.68
N LEU A 67 7.90 -0.62 5.03
CA LEU A 67 7.20 -1.72 5.71
C LEU A 67 8.21 -2.65 6.40
N GLU A 68 7.84 -3.14 7.58
CA GLU A 68 8.69 -4.03 8.37
C GLU A 68 8.75 -5.45 7.76
N ASN A 69 9.86 -6.15 8.00
CA ASN A 69 9.99 -7.56 7.58
C ASN A 69 8.91 -8.45 8.22
N SER A 70 8.46 -8.11 9.42
CA SER A 70 7.37 -8.78 10.14
C SER A 70 6.05 -8.74 9.36
N THR A 71 5.76 -7.61 8.68
CA THR A 71 4.60 -7.48 7.79
C THR A 71 4.71 -8.48 6.64
N TYR A 72 5.87 -8.59 5.98
CA TYR A 72 6.09 -9.54 4.88
C TYR A 72 6.00 -11.01 5.31
N GLN A 73 6.53 -11.36 6.49
CA GLN A 73 6.38 -12.71 7.04
C GLN A 73 4.91 -13.08 7.27
N ARG A 74 4.10 -12.12 7.73
CA ARG A 74 2.65 -12.31 7.90
C ARG A 74 1.94 -12.46 6.56
N LEU A 75 2.39 -11.77 5.51
CA LEU A 75 1.89 -11.93 4.14
C LEU A 75 2.21 -13.32 3.57
N GLU A 76 3.42 -13.83 3.78
CA GLU A 76 3.83 -15.15 3.32
C GLU A 76 3.04 -16.29 3.98
N ALA A 77 2.61 -16.07 5.23
CA ALA A 77 1.78 -17.00 5.98
C ALA A 77 0.30 -17.04 5.54
N LEU A 78 -0.14 -16.13 4.66
CA LEU A 78 -1.51 -16.12 4.15
C LEU A 78 -1.78 -17.32 3.22
N PRO A 79 -3.00 -17.88 3.23
CA PRO A 79 -3.43 -18.87 2.24
C PRO A 79 -3.36 -18.27 0.83
N SER A 80 -3.10 -19.10 -0.18
CA SER A 80 -2.89 -18.65 -1.56
C SER A 80 -4.06 -17.85 -2.14
N GLY A 81 -5.30 -18.10 -1.72
CA GLY A 81 -6.46 -17.30 -2.11
C GLY A 81 -6.45 -15.93 -1.43
N GLY A 82 -6.23 -14.87 -2.20
CA GLY A 82 -6.24 -13.47 -1.75
C GLY A 82 -4.88 -12.93 -1.30
N ARG A 83 -3.88 -13.79 -1.07
CA ARG A 83 -2.51 -13.37 -0.72
C ARG A 83 -1.90 -12.41 -1.76
N GLU A 84 -2.18 -12.63 -3.03
CA GLU A 84 -1.67 -11.79 -4.14
C GLU A 84 -2.08 -10.33 -3.97
N ASP A 85 -3.31 -10.07 -3.57
CA ASP A 85 -3.82 -8.71 -3.41
C ASP A 85 -3.13 -7.99 -2.23
N PHE A 86 -2.86 -8.70 -1.13
CA PHE A 86 -2.11 -8.13 -0.01
C PHE A 86 -0.67 -7.80 -0.42
N PHE A 87 -0.01 -8.67 -1.18
CA PHE A 87 1.32 -8.40 -1.72
C PHE A 87 1.30 -7.23 -2.70
N GLU A 88 0.27 -7.12 -3.53
CA GLU A 88 0.13 -6.01 -4.47
C GLU A 88 0.09 -4.67 -3.72
N LEU A 89 -0.73 -4.57 -2.66
CA LEU A 89 -0.79 -3.37 -1.84
C LEU A 89 0.53 -3.10 -1.12
N ALA A 90 1.11 -4.12 -0.45
CA ALA A 90 2.37 -3.97 0.26
C ALA A 90 3.51 -3.50 -0.66
N ASN A 91 3.56 -4.03 -1.88
CA ASN A 91 4.55 -3.64 -2.87
C ASN A 91 4.31 -2.21 -3.39
N ALA A 92 3.06 -1.79 -3.57
CA ALA A 92 2.74 -0.41 -3.93
C ALA A 92 3.15 0.58 -2.83
N ILE A 93 2.93 0.24 -1.55
CA ILE A 93 3.40 1.03 -0.40
C ILE A 93 4.93 1.19 -0.45
N GLN A 94 5.67 0.10 -0.62
CA GLN A 94 7.14 0.17 -0.68
C GLN A 94 7.67 0.92 -1.89
N ALA A 95 6.99 0.83 -3.04
CA ALA A 95 7.42 1.54 -4.24
C ALA A 95 7.35 3.05 -4.02
N VAL A 96 6.26 3.54 -3.41
CA VAL A 96 6.12 4.95 -2.99
C VAL A 96 7.21 5.32 -2.00
N ALA A 97 7.42 4.51 -0.94
CA ALA A 97 8.45 4.79 0.06
C ALA A 97 9.87 4.86 -0.53
N THR A 98 10.19 3.94 -1.45
CA THR A 98 11.47 3.89 -2.17
C THR A 98 11.69 5.16 -2.97
N GLU A 99 10.67 5.58 -3.71
CA GLU A 99 10.79 6.73 -4.61
C GLU A 99 10.84 8.07 -3.83
N ILE A 100 10.13 8.19 -2.71
CA ILE A 100 10.28 9.35 -1.80
C ILE A 100 11.73 9.42 -1.27
N ASN A 101 12.26 8.31 -0.77
CA ASN A 101 13.61 8.27 -0.23
C ASN A 101 14.68 8.48 -1.32
N ARG A 102 14.44 8.02 -2.56
CA ARG A 102 15.37 8.20 -3.70
C ARG A 102 15.53 9.67 -4.08
N ARG A 103 14.45 10.46 -4.03
CA ARG A 103 14.46 11.92 -4.32
C ARG A 103 15.30 12.75 -3.35
N ARG A 104 15.78 12.13 -2.27
CA ARG A 104 16.63 12.75 -1.26
C ARG A 104 18.12 12.63 -1.57
N ASN A 105 18.50 11.73 -2.49
CA ASN A 105 19.87 11.45 -2.92
C ASN A 105 20.10 12.00 -4.32
#